data_AF-A0A956TRS4-F1
#
_entry.id   AF-A0A956TRS4-F1
#
_cell.length_a   1.000
_cell.length_b   1.000
_cell.length_c   1.000
_cell.angle_alpha   90.00
_cell.angle_beta   90.00
_cell.angle_gamma   90.00
#
_symmetry.space_group_name_H-M   'P 1'
#
loop_
_entity.id
_entity.type
_entity.pdbx_description
1 polymer ?
#
loop_
_entity_poly.entity_id
_entity_poly.type
_entity_poly.pdbx_seq_one_letter_code
_entity_poly.pdbx_strand_id
1 'polypeptide(L)'
;MWWLLIAALFILALLLSRSAKRPEPIRIAITSDLGYVQLGYNQVKELAEKHAECSLAAEVKGYLDEAGTIIGQVECSNLVSIDDVRRLEEIRARLAHAAMLLGKARKALRQCCKEKKEDQADPA
;
A
#
# COMPACT_ATOMS: atom_id res chain seq x y z
N MET A 1 23.97 50.19 12.42
CA MET A 1 24.42 49.50 11.19
C MET A 1 24.12 47.99 11.15
N TRP A 2 23.64 47.35 12.23
CA TRP A 2 23.33 45.89 12.27
C TRP A 2 22.02 45.46 11.59
N TRP A 3 21.07 46.39 11.40
CA TRP A 3 19.75 46.11 10.84
C TRP A 3 19.76 45.66 9.37
N LEU A 4 20.75 46.11 8.59
CA LEU A 4 20.91 45.72 7.18
C LEU A 4 21.34 44.25 7.04
N LEU A 5 22.13 43.76 8.00
CA LEU A 5 22.59 42.37 8.01
C LEU A 5 21.41 41.41 8.25
N ILE A 6 20.51 41.78 9.16
CA ILE A 6 19.30 41.02 9.47
C ILE A 6 18.36 40.97 8.26
N ALA A 7 18.17 42.10 7.56
CA ALA A 7 17.36 42.16 6.36
C ALA A 7 17.91 41.28 5.22
N ALA A 8 19.23 41.29 5.01
CA ALA A 8 19.88 40.46 3.99
C ALA A 8 19.74 38.96 4.31
N LEU A 9 19.90 38.57 5.59
CA LEU A 9 19.69 37.18 6.02
C LEU A 9 18.23 36.74 5.86
N PHE A 10 17.28 37.64 6.10
CA PHE A 10 15.85 37.35 5.92
C PHE A 10 15.47 37.16 4.45
N ILE A 11 16.00 38.00 3.55
CA ILE A 11 15.79 37.88 2.11
C ILE A 11 16.48 36.61 1.56
N LEU A 12 17.69 36.31 2.04
CA LEU A 12 18.40 35.09 1.68
C LEU A 12 17.62 33.83 2.10
N ALA A 13 17.04 33.83 3.31
CA ALA A 13 16.17 32.76 3.78
C ALA A 13 14.88 32.63 2.95
N LEU A 14 14.26 33.76 2.57
CA LEU A 14 13.07 33.80 1.70
C LEU A 14 13.35 33.27 0.29
N LEU A 15 14.52 33.58 -0.29
CA LEU A 15 14.94 33.09 -1.61
C LEU A 15 15.28 31.60 -1.59
N LEU A 16 15.98 31.12 -0.57
CA LEU A 16 16.24 29.69 -0.37
C LEU A 16 14.94 28.89 -0.18
N SER A 17 13.94 29.47 0.50
CA SER A 17 12.62 28.84 0.70
C SER A 17 11.79 28.75 -0.59
N ARG A 18 12.02 29.64 -1.58
CA ARG A 18 11.35 29.59 -2.89
C ARG A 18 12.02 28.62 -3.87
N SER A 19 13.34 28.43 -3.77
CA SER A 19 14.11 27.57 -4.68
C SER A 19 14.23 26.11 -4.22
N ALA A 20 13.92 25.81 -2.96
CA ALA A 20 13.66 24.45 -2.53
C ALA A 20 12.32 24.00 -3.15
N LYS A 21 12.38 23.49 -4.40
CA LYS A 21 11.36 22.58 -4.96
C LYS A 21 11.11 21.52 -3.90
N ARG A 22 10.07 21.69 -3.07
CA ARG A 22 9.70 20.71 -2.06
C ARG A 22 9.35 19.44 -2.82
N PRO A 23 10.07 18.33 -2.66
CA PRO A 23 9.58 17.06 -3.14
C PRO A 23 8.38 16.68 -2.26
N GLU A 24 7.19 17.01 -2.78
CA GLU A 24 6.04 16.10 -2.90
C GLU A 24 5.68 15.28 -1.65
N PRO A 25 5.00 15.87 -0.64
CA PRO A 25 4.35 15.10 0.43
C PRO A 25 3.45 13.96 -0.09
N ILE A 26 2.93 14.09 -1.32
CA ILE A 26 2.11 13.07 -1.98
C ILE A 26 2.95 11.83 -2.37
N ARG A 27 4.20 12.00 -2.79
CA ARG A 27 5.10 10.91 -3.22
C ARG A 27 5.52 10.02 -2.04
N ILE A 28 5.84 10.63 -0.91
CA ILE A 28 6.19 9.91 0.34
C ILE A 28 4.99 9.06 0.80
N ALA A 29 3.78 9.62 0.73
CA ALA A 29 2.59 8.91 1.13
C ALA A 29 2.29 7.68 0.24
N ILE A 30 2.43 7.79 -1.09
CA ILE A 30 2.21 6.63 -1.98
C ILE A 30 3.24 5.52 -1.77
N THR A 31 4.51 5.89 -1.57
CA THR A 31 5.56 4.89 -1.32
C THR A 31 5.29 4.15 0.00
N SER A 32 4.82 4.86 1.02
CA SER A 32 4.36 4.27 2.28
C SER A 32 3.12 3.39 2.09
N ASP A 33 2.13 3.83 1.31
CA ASP A 33 0.90 3.07 1.02
C ASP A 33 1.24 1.76 0.29
N LEU A 34 2.12 1.81 -0.72
CA LEU A 34 2.61 0.63 -1.43
C LEU A 34 3.29 -0.36 -0.48
N GLY A 35 4.20 0.13 0.37
CA GLY A 35 4.88 -0.71 1.36
C GLY A 35 3.92 -1.38 2.34
N TYR A 36 2.88 -0.67 2.78
CA TYR A 36 1.85 -1.23 3.66
C TYR A 36 1.04 -2.34 2.97
N VAL A 37 0.62 -2.11 1.73
CA VAL A 37 -0.16 -3.09 0.95
C VAL A 37 0.69 -4.33 0.63
N GLN A 38 1.96 -4.15 0.27
CA GLN A 38 2.92 -5.25 0.06
C GLN A 38 3.10 -6.11 1.32
N LEU A 39 3.27 -5.47 2.48
CA LEU A 39 3.36 -6.19 3.76
C LEU A 39 2.10 -7.02 4.03
N GLY A 40 0.92 -6.44 3.81
CA GLY A 40 -0.36 -7.14 3.94
C GLY A 40 -0.48 -8.32 2.97
N TYR A 41 -0.07 -8.15 1.71
CA TYR A 41 -0.08 -9.21 0.70
C TYR A 41 0.78 -10.41 1.15
N ASN A 42 2.01 -10.14 1.58
CA ASN A 42 2.92 -11.18 2.03
C ASN A 42 2.38 -11.93 3.27
N GLN A 43 1.77 -11.22 4.22
CA GLN A 43 1.15 -11.84 5.40
C GLN A 43 -0.03 -12.75 5.03
N VAL A 44 -0.90 -12.30 4.13
CA VAL A 44 -2.07 -13.11 3.71
C VAL A 44 -1.62 -14.30 2.87
N LYS A 45 -0.61 -14.12 2.01
CA LYS A 45 0.00 -15.20 1.23
C LYS A 45 0.63 -16.26 2.13
N GLU A 46 1.47 -15.87 3.09
CA GLU A 46 2.07 -16.80 4.05
C GLU A 46 0.99 -17.53 4.88
N LEU A 47 -0.06 -16.82 5.28
CA LEU A 47 -1.20 -17.42 5.98
C LEU A 47 -1.94 -18.44 5.10
N ALA A 48 -2.15 -18.12 3.83
CA ALA A 48 -2.76 -19.04 2.88
C ALA A 48 -1.89 -20.29 2.69
N GLU A 49 -0.57 -20.13 2.51
CA GLU A 49 0.38 -21.25 2.38
C GLU A 49 0.36 -22.18 3.61
N LYS A 50 0.26 -21.62 4.82
CA LYS A 50 0.10 -22.41 6.07
C LYS A 50 -1.22 -23.19 6.12
N HIS A 51 -2.24 -22.73 5.41
CA HIS A 51 -3.56 -23.35 5.34
C HIS A 51 -3.85 -23.83 3.91
N ALA A 52 -3.01 -24.73 3.38
CA ALA A 52 -3.03 -25.19 1.99
C ALA A 52 -4.44 -25.60 1.49
N GLU A 53 -5.24 -26.27 2.33
CA GLU A 53 -6.62 -26.66 2.02
C GLU A 53 -7.56 -25.46 1.78
N CYS A 54 -7.37 -24.38 2.54
CA CYS A 54 -8.09 -23.12 2.37
C CYS A 54 -7.44 -22.19 1.33
N SER A 55 -6.16 -22.38 1.04
CA SER A 55 -5.43 -21.64 -0.02
C SER A 55 -5.95 -21.98 -1.41
N LEU A 56 -6.47 -23.19 -1.58
CA LEU A 56 -7.07 -23.69 -2.82
C LEU A 56 -8.50 -23.18 -3.02
N ALA A 57 -9.09 -22.51 -2.03
CA ALA A 57 -10.38 -21.85 -2.21
C ALA A 57 -10.24 -20.80 -3.33
N ALA A 58 -11.02 -21.00 -4.40
CA ALA A 58 -10.95 -20.18 -5.62
C ALA A 58 -11.07 -18.68 -5.32
N GLU A 59 -11.85 -18.32 -4.30
CA GLU A 59 -12.02 -16.94 -3.84
C GLU A 59 -10.74 -16.34 -3.25
N VAL A 60 -10.05 -17.06 -2.34
CA VAL A 60 -8.82 -16.58 -1.70
C VAL A 60 -7.73 -16.37 -2.75
N LYS A 61 -7.56 -17.36 -3.64
CA LYS A 61 -6.59 -17.29 -4.73
C LYS A 61 -6.92 -16.14 -5.68
N GLY A 62 -8.18 -15.99 -6.08
CA GLY A 62 -8.62 -14.90 -6.97
C GLY A 62 -8.32 -13.52 -6.39
N TYR A 63 -8.65 -13.29 -5.11
CA TYR A 63 -8.36 -12.02 -4.45
C TYR A 63 -6.85 -11.75 -4.31
N LEU A 64 -6.04 -12.77 -4.04
CA LEU A 64 -4.59 -12.63 -3.97
C LEU A 64 -3.97 -12.34 -5.33
N ASP A 65 -4.34 -13.08 -6.39
CA ASP A 65 -3.80 -12.89 -7.73
C ASP A 65 -4.13 -11.48 -8.27
N GLU A 66 -5.35 -11.00 -8.05
CA GLU A 66 -5.77 -9.65 -8.44
C GLU A 66 -5.02 -8.57 -7.64
N ALA A 67 -4.90 -8.73 -6.32
CA ALA A 67 -4.12 -7.81 -5.49
C ALA A 67 -2.64 -7.76 -5.92
N GLY A 68 -2.03 -8.91 -6.20
CA GLY A 68 -0.65 -9.02 -6.68
C GLY A 68 -0.45 -8.34 -8.03
N THR A 69 -1.41 -8.47 -8.95
CA THR A 69 -1.38 -7.79 -10.25
C THR A 69 -1.39 -6.27 -10.10
N ILE A 70 -2.22 -5.73 -9.21
CA ILE A 70 -2.29 -4.29 -8.94
C ILE A 70 -0.97 -3.79 -8.34
N ILE A 71 -0.42 -4.50 -7.34
CA ILE A 71 0.86 -4.15 -6.70
C ILE A 71 1.97 -4.10 -7.75
N GLY A 72 2.10 -5.15 -8.59
CA GLY A 72 3.11 -5.20 -9.65
C GLY A 72 2.96 -4.08 -10.68
N GLN A 73 1.73 -3.70 -11.05
CA GLN A 73 1.49 -2.56 -11.94
C GLN A 73 1.93 -1.23 -11.32
N VAL A 74 1.70 -1.04 -10.02
CA VAL A 74 2.12 0.17 -9.29
C VAL A 74 3.64 0.21 -9.11
N GLU A 75 4.29 -0.91 -8.81
CA GLU A 75 5.76 -1.01 -8.75
C GLU A 75 6.42 -0.70 -10.10
N CYS A 76 5.89 -1.25 -11.19
CA CYS A 76 6.38 -0.99 -12.54
C CYS A 76 6.08 0.43 -13.03
N SER A 77 5.11 1.12 -12.42
CA SER A 77 4.85 2.53 -12.67
C SER A 77 5.92 3.34 -11.96
N ASN A 78 6.87 3.94 -12.68
CA ASN A 78 8.00 4.68 -12.10
C ASN A 78 7.51 5.83 -11.17
N LEU A 79 7.28 5.55 -9.88
CA LEU A 79 6.65 6.44 -8.89
C LEU A 79 7.44 7.73 -8.65
N VAL A 80 8.72 7.71 -9.03
CA VAL A 80 9.70 8.78 -8.86
C VAL A 80 9.55 9.90 -9.91
N SER A 81 8.75 9.71 -10.97
CA SER A 81 8.56 10.69 -12.04
C SER A 81 7.09 11.13 -12.23
N ILE A 82 6.22 10.84 -11.26
CA ILE A 82 4.80 11.19 -11.34
C ILE A 82 4.57 12.52 -10.65
N ASP A 83 4.72 13.60 -11.41
CA ASP A 83 4.37 14.96 -10.95
C ASP A 83 2.86 15.28 -11.14
N ASP A 84 2.12 14.39 -11.83
CA ASP A 84 0.68 14.54 -12.08
C ASP A 84 -0.14 14.05 -10.87
N VAL A 85 -0.74 15.01 -10.15
CA VAL A 85 -1.61 14.76 -8.99
C VAL A 85 -2.73 13.77 -9.30
N ARG A 86 -3.32 13.81 -10.51
CA ARG A 86 -4.39 12.89 -10.89
C ARG A 86 -3.90 11.45 -10.96
N ARG A 87 -2.69 11.25 -11.51
CA ARG A 87 -2.07 9.92 -11.59
C ARG A 87 -1.67 9.40 -10.21
N LEU A 88 -1.29 10.27 -9.29
CA LEU A 88 -1.04 9.94 -7.88
C LEU A 88 -2.33 9.49 -7.17
N GLU A 89 -3.46 10.15 -7.41
CA GLU A 89 -4.77 9.75 -6.89
C GLU A 89 -5.25 8.41 -7.46
N GLU A 90 -5.06 8.16 -8.76
CA GLU A 90 -5.36 6.87 -9.39
C GLU A 90 -4.56 5.74 -8.76
N ILE A 91 -3.27 5.95 -8.50
CA ILE A 91 -2.42 4.95 -7.83
C ILE A 91 -2.91 4.68 -6.41
N ARG A 92 -3.28 5.72 -5.65
CA ARG A 92 -3.88 5.53 -4.32
C ARG A 92 -5.17 4.73 -4.37
N ALA A 93 -6.06 5.04 -5.31
CA ALA A 93 -7.31 4.31 -5.49
C ALA A 93 -7.04 2.82 -5.81
N ARG A 94 -6.05 2.53 -6.66
CA ARG A 94 -5.62 1.16 -6.96
C ARG A 94 -5.04 0.46 -5.73
N LEU A 95 -4.17 1.11 -4.96
CA LEU A 95 -3.61 0.53 -3.73
C LEU A 95 -4.69 0.29 -2.67
N ALA A 96 -5.66 1.20 -2.53
CA ALA A 96 -6.82 1.00 -1.67
C ALA A 96 -7.69 -0.19 -2.13
N HIS A 97 -7.85 -0.36 -3.45
CA HIS A 97 -8.53 -1.52 -4.02
C HIS A 97 -7.78 -2.83 -3.71
N ALA A 98 -6.46 -2.87 -3.87
CA ALA A 98 -5.63 -4.01 -3.50
C ALA A 98 -5.76 -4.32 -2.00
N ALA A 99 -5.72 -3.32 -1.13
CA ALA A 99 -5.92 -3.49 0.32
C ALA A 99 -7.30 -4.09 0.65
N MET A 100 -8.35 -3.64 -0.04
CA MET A 100 -9.70 -4.19 0.10
C MET A 100 -9.75 -5.67 -0.31
N LEU A 101 -9.13 -6.05 -1.45
CA LEU A 101 -9.05 -7.44 -1.91
C LEU A 101 -8.34 -8.33 -0.90
N LEU A 102 -7.21 -7.86 -0.33
CA LEU A 102 -6.51 -8.56 0.74
C LEU A 102 -7.37 -8.75 1.99
N GLY A 103 -8.19 -7.75 2.33
CA GLY A 103 -9.18 -7.85 3.41
C GLY A 103 -10.22 -8.95 3.15
N LYS A 104 -10.71 -9.07 1.91
CA LYS A 104 -11.63 -10.15 1.49
C LYS A 104 -10.96 -11.52 1.54
N ALA A 105 -9.75 -11.64 1.00
CA ALA A 105 -8.95 -12.88 1.05
C ALA A 105 -8.75 -13.34 2.50
N ARG A 106 -8.39 -12.42 3.39
CA ARG A 106 -8.21 -12.71 4.82
C ARG A 106 -9.52 -13.16 5.49
N LYS A 107 -10.65 -12.54 5.14
CA LYS A 107 -11.97 -12.93 5.68
C LYS A 107 -12.38 -14.32 5.20
N ALA A 108 -12.21 -14.61 3.91
CA ALA A 108 -12.49 -15.92 3.32
C ALA A 108 -11.61 -17.02 3.93
N LEU A 109 -10.31 -16.76 4.11
CA LEU A 109 -9.39 -17.68 4.83
C LEU A 109 -9.87 -17.97 6.25
N ARG A 110 -10.26 -16.94 7.01
CA ARG A 110 -10.79 -17.12 8.38
C ARG A 110 -12.07 -17.94 8.41
N GLN A 111 -12.95 -17.74 7.44
CA GLN A 111 -14.20 -18.49 7.34
C GLN A 111 -13.94 -19.97 7.06
N CYS A 112 -13.08 -20.28 6.07
CA CYS A 112 -12.68 -21.65 5.77
C CYS A 112 -12.04 -22.35 6.99
N CYS A 113 -11.15 -21.65 7.70
CA CYS A 113 -10.55 -22.19 8.93
C CYS A 113 -11.56 -22.43 10.05
N LYS A 114 -12.67 -21.67 10.10
CA LYS A 114 -13.72 -21.84 11.10
C LYS A 114 -14.59 -23.06 10.75
N GLU A 115 -15.02 -23.18 9.51
CA GLU A 115 -15.80 -24.32 9.00
C GLU A 115 -15.04 -25.64 9.24
N LYS A 116 -13.73 -25.67 8.92
CA LYS A 116 -12.88 -26.85 9.18
C LYS A 116 -12.69 -27.20 10.66
N LYS A 117 -12.78 -26.23 11.57
CA LYS A 117 -12.72 -26.50 13.02
C LYS A 117 -14.02 -27.06 13.56
N GLU A 118 -15.15 -26.63 13.01
CA GLU A 118 -16.47 -27.17 13.37
C GLU A 118 -16.60 -28.61 12.86
N ASP A 119 -16.10 -28.94 11.66
CA ASP A 119 -16.01 -30.32 11.15
C ASP A 119 -15.07 -31.23 11.97
N GLN A 120 -14.08 -30.66 12.67
CA GLN A 120 -13.17 -31.40 13.57
C GLN A 120 -13.61 -31.42 15.04
N ALA A 121 -14.71 -30.75 15.39
CA ALA A 121 -15.24 -30.70 16.76
C ALA A 121 -16.29 -31.79 17.05
N ASP A 122 -16.55 -32.69 16.10
CA ASP A 122 -17.34 -33.91 16.33
C ASP A 122 -16.56 -35.19 15.94
N PRO A 123 -15.54 -35.59 16.71
CA PRO A 123 -15.05 -36.95 16.73
C PRO A 123 -15.58 -37.67 17.99
N ALA A 124 -16.91 -37.84 18.10
CA ALA A 124 -17.59 -38.70 19.09
C ALA A 124 -17.53 -38.30 20.58
#